data_AF-A0A1F0U5C1-F1
#
_entry.id   AF-A0A1F0U5C1-F1
#
_cell.length_a   1.000
_cell.length_b   1.000
_cell.length_c   1.000
_cell.angle_alpha   90.00
_cell.angle_beta   90.00
_cell.angle_gamma   90.00
#
_symmetry.space_group_name_H-M   'P 1'
#
loop_
_entity.id
_entity.type
_entity.pdbx_description
1 polymer ?
#
loop_
_entity_poly.entity_id
_entity_poly.type
_entity_poly.pdbx_seq_one_letter_code
_entity_poly.pdbx_strand_id
1 'polypeptide(L)'
;MVRCLMLMCVFLVACTTHTPPKKMAKKKRSNIRCFEKLDTADANKRFLEYRKKEEQEFPEEQFMYPPCECNYTDSAGNVITVTKTEVGYVKTKQKRGSLFGEYRCYFMNGNIQESGQYYYQSFNCGIWREYDMKGYLIKETDMDKPYKNYSWQKVLDFVKKRNIDLYDERTNIDRYINESNIPCWKISWFNARITLPRYTIIDARNGRIITDGISHGMK
;
A
#
# COMPACT_ATOMS: atom_id res chain seq x y z
N MET A 1 12.88 -17.67 -20.47
CA MET A 1 12.90 -17.61 -18.97
C MET A 1 11.55 -17.05 -18.55
N VAL A 2 10.67 -17.83 -17.90
CA VAL A 2 9.32 -17.35 -17.55
C VAL A 2 9.46 -16.34 -16.42
N ARG A 3 9.37 -15.06 -16.74
CA ARG A 3 9.35 -14.00 -15.73
C ARG A 3 7.93 -13.88 -15.20
N CYS A 4 7.61 -14.70 -14.21
CA CYS A 4 6.58 -14.34 -13.25
C CYS A 4 7.10 -13.11 -12.51
N LEU A 5 6.78 -11.92 -13.01
CA LEU A 5 6.89 -10.67 -12.26
C LEU A 5 5.83 -10.71 -11.14
N MET A 6 6.07 -11.61 -10.19
CA MET A 6 5.49 -11.51 -8.86
C MET A 6 6.22 -10.34 -8.20
N LEU A 7 5.83 -9.13 -8.55
CA LEU A 7 5.86 -8.06 -7.57
C LEU A 7 5.04 -8.64 -6.41
N MET A 8 5.74 -9.05 -5.36
CA MET A 8 5.23 -9.49 -4.08
C MET A 8 4.48 -8.30 -3.45
N CYS A 9 3.38 -7.92 -4.07
CA CYS A 9 2.32 -7.16 -3.48
C CYS A 9 1.63 -8.14 -2.53
N VAL A 10 2.24 -8.38 -1.36
CA VAL A 10 1.50 -8.79 -0.18
C VAL A 10 0.69 -7.56 0.26
N PHE A 11 -0.21 -7.10 -0.61
CA PHE A 11 -1.43 -6.50 -0.12
C PHE A 11 -2.28 -7.70 0.24
N LEU A 12 -2.59 -7.84 1.52
CA LEU A 12 -3.71 -8.68 1.93
C LEU A 12 -4.93 -8.14 1.20
N VAL A 13 -5.19 -8.72 0.04
CA VAL A 13 -6.43 -8.60 -0.68
C VAL A 13 -7.45 -9.25 0.23
N ALA A 14 -8.09 -8.44 1.07
CA ALA A 14 -9.40 -8.78 1.59
C ALA A 14 -10.39 -8.67 0.42
N CYS A 15 -10.25 -9.54 -0.58
CA CYS A 15 -11.36 -9.95 -1.42
C CYS A 15 -12.31 -10.67 -0.48
N THR A 16 -13.24 -9.92 0.11
CA THR A 16 -14.29 -10.51 0.93
C THR A 16 -15.06 -11.48 0.04
N THR A 17 -14.89 -12.77 0.31
CA THR A 17 -15.73 -13.84 -0.23
C THR A 17 -17.19 -13.47 0.03
N HIS A 18 -18.01 -13.56 -1.02
CA HIS A 18 -19.45 -13.28 -0.95
C HIS A 18 -20.09 -14.12 0.15
N THR A 19 -20.31 -13.49 1.31
CA THR A 19 -21.19 -14.02 2.34
C THR A 19 -22.64 -13.67 1.92
N PRO A 20 -23.61 -14.60 1.99
CA PRO A 20 -24.99 -14.30 1.60
C PRO A 20 -25.55 -13.12 2.41
N PRO A 21 -26.45 -12.31 1.84
CA PRO A 21 -26.79 -11.01 2.39
C PRO A 21 -27.55 -11.17 3.71
N LYS A 22 -26.83 -11.14 4.84
CA LYS A 22 -27.42 -10.74 6.12
C LYS A 22 -27.92 -9.32 5.93
N LYS A 23 -29.22 -9.08 6.18
CA LYS A 23 -29.89 -7.77 6.07
C LYS A 23 -28.96 -6.66 6.59
N MET A 24 -28.27 -5.99 5.68
CA MET A 24 -27.40 -4.89 6.04
C MET A 24 -28.31 -3.74 6.47
N ALA A 25 -28.19 -3.32 7.73
CA ALA A 25 -28.78 -2.06 8.16
C ALA A 25 -28.34 -0.99 7.15
N LYS A 26 -29.30 -0.25 6.58
CA LYS A 26 -29.03 0.85 5.63
C LYS A 26 -28.08 1.84 6.30
N LYS A 27 -26.77 1.76 6.01
CA LYS A 27 -25.81 2.79 6.40
C LYS A 27 -26.30 4.11 5.80
N LYS A 28 -26.50 5.12 6.65
CA LYS A 28 -26.91 6.46 6.22
C LYS A 28 -25.88 6.99 5.23
N ARG A 29 -26.25 7.09 3.96
CA ARG A 29 -25.40 7.58 2.89
C ARG A 29 -25.02 9.03 3.20
N SER A 30 -23.73 9.35 3.16
CA SER A 30 -23.31 10.75 3.31
C SER A 30 -23.74 11.55 2.08
N ASN A 31 -23.91 12.87 2.25
CA ASN A 31 -24.15 13.78 1.11
C ASN A 31 -22.84 14.16 0.40
N ILE A 32 -21.69 13.66 0.88
CA ILE A 32 -20.38 13.93 0.28
C ILE A 32 -20.20 12.98 -0.90
N ARG A 33 -20.04 13.56 -2.08
CA ARG A 33 -19.81 12.84 -3.34
C ARG A 33 -18.46 13.22 -3.92
N CYS A 34 -17.65 12.21 -4.20
CA CYS A 34 -16.41 12.35 -4.95
C CYS A 34 -16.70 12.11 -6.44
N PHE A 35 -16.18 13.00 -7.28
CA PHE A 35 -16.30 12.90 -8.74
C PHE A 35 -14.99 12.44 -9.40
N GLU A 36 -13.99 12.05 -8.60
CA GLU A 36 -12.75 11.48 -9.14
C GLU A 36 -13.08 10.20 -9.92
N LYS A 37 -12.54 10.14 -11.13
CA LYS A 37 -12.76 9.04 -12.06
C LYS A 37 -11.47 8.73 -12.82
N LEU A 38 -11.15 7.45 -12.92
CA LEU A 38 -10.13 6.96 -13.84
C LEU A 38 -10.71 6.91 -15.26
N ASP A 39 -9.97 7.47 -16.21
CA ASP A 39 -10.23 7.21 -17.63
C ASP A 39 -9.79 5.78 -17.95
N THR A 40 -10.75 4.86 -17.96
CA THR A 40 -10.48 3.45 -18.19
C THR A 40 -10.08 3.16 -19.64
N ALA A 41 -10.50 3.99 -20.60
CA ALA A 41 -10.09 3.82 -22.00
C ALA A 41 -8.61 4.19 -22.15
N ASP A 42 -8.19 5.33 -21.60
CA ASP A 42 -6.78 5.73 -21.57
C ASP A 42 -5.92 4.71 -20.81
N ALA A 43 -6.38 4.23 -19.64
CA ALA A 43 -5.65 3.23 -18.87
C ALA A 43 -5.45 1.92 -19.66
N ASN A 44 -6.51 1.39 -20.29
CA ASN A 44 -6.41 0.17 -21.09
C ASN A 44 -5.51 0.36 -22.33
N LYS A 45 -5.54 1.56 -22.95
CA LYS A 45 -4.63 1.91 -24.03
C LYS A 45 -3.17 1.89 -23.57
N ARG A 46 -2.88 2.49 -22.40
CA ARG A 46 -1.52 2.49 -21.82
C ARG A 46 -1.02 1.10 -21.49
N PHE A 47 -1.88 0.18 -21.06
CA PHE A 47 -1.46 -1.22 -20.82
C PHE A 47 -0.95 -1.87 -22.10
N LEU A 48 -1.63 -1.66 -23.23
CA LEU A 48 -1.22 -2.19 -24.52
C LEU A 48 0.11 -1.56 -24.98
N GLU A 49 0.26 -0.24 -24.82
CA GLU A 49 1.51 0.47 -25.15
C GLU A 49 2.68 0.00 -24.28
N TYR A 50 2.45 -0.18 -22.99
CA TYR A 50 3.44 -0.66 -22.04
C TYR A 50 3.89 -2.09 -22.38
N ARG A 51 2.94 -3.00 -22.64
CA ARG A 51 3.26 -4.38 -23.05
C ARG A 51 4.06 -4.44 -24.35
N LYS A 52 3.73 -3.62 -25.34
CA LYS A 52 4.52 -3.53 -26.58
C LYS A 52 5.97 -3.12 -26.31
N LYS A 53 6.19 -2.21 -25.36
CA LYS A 53 7.54 -1.82 -24.94
C LYS A 53 8.25 -2.99 -24.25
N GLU A 54 7.59 -3.70 -23.35
CA GLU A 54 8.17 -4.87 -22.67
C GLU A 54 8.55 -5.98 -23.66
N GLU A 55 7.69 -6.28 -24.64
CA GLU A 55 7.96 -7.27 -25.69
C GLU A 55 9.17 -6.88 -26.57
N GLN A 56 9.39 -5.59 -26.78
CA GLN A 56 10.58 -5.09 -27.49
C GLN A 56 11.85 -5.18 -26.64
N GLU A 57 11.74 -4.90 -25.34
CA GLU A 57 12.87 -4.91 -24.40
C GLU A 57 13.27 -6.34 -24.02
N PHE A 58 12.31 -7.26 -23.98
CA PHE A 58 12.47 -8.66 -23.59
C PHE A 58 11.88 -9.61 -24.64
N PRO A 59 12.47 -9.71 -25.84
CA PRO A 59 11.90 -10.49 -26.95
C PRO A 59 11.81 -12.00 -26.69
N GLU A 60 12.58 -12.51 -25.71
CA GLU A 60 12.56 -13.92 -25.30
C GLU A 60 11.56 -14.21 -24.16
N GLU A 61 10.92 -13.19 -23.60
CA GLU A 61 9.90 -13.36 -22.55
C GLU A 61 8.54 -13.66 -23.19
N GLN A 62 7.91 -14.76 -22.75
CA GLN A 62 6.56 -15.10 -23.15
C GLN A 62 5.58 -14.58 -22.10
N PHE A 63 4.71 -13.66 -22.50
CA PHE A 63 3.68 -13.14 -21.62
C PHE A 63 2.43 -14.02 -21.65
N MET A 64 2.13 -14.67 -20.52
CA MET A 64 0.97 -15.58 -20.40
C MET A 64 -0.38 -14.86 -20.26
N TYR A 65 -0.38 -13.62 -19.77
CA TYR A 65 -1.59 -12.89 -19.43
C TYR A 65 -1.77 -11.64 -20.30
N PRO A 66 -3.04 -11.26 -20.58
CA PRO A 66 -3.34 -9.99 -21.21
C PRO A 66 -2.70 -8.82 -20.45
N PRO A 67 -2.34 -7.74 -21.13
CA PRO A 67 -1.75 -6.58 -20.49
C PRO A 67 -2.76 -5.96 -19.53
N CYS A 68 -2.40 -5.96 -18.25
CA CYS A 68 -3.23 -5.46 -17.18
C CYS A 68 -2.51 -4.40 -16.34
N GLU A 69 -1.26 -4.05 -16.65
CA GLU A 69 -0.52 -3.07 -15.88
C GLU A 69 0.32 -2.15 -16.76
N CYS A 70 0.58 -0.96 -16.24
CA CYS A 70 1.60 -0.07 -16.77
C CYS A 70 2.26 0.72 -15.66
N ASN A 71 3.53 1.08 -15.88
CA ASN A 71 4.29 1.99 -15.04
C ASN A 71 4.85 3.12 -15.91
N TYR A 72 4.69 4.36 -15.46
CA TYR A 72 5.28 5.52 -16.10
C TYR A 72 5.61 6.62 -15.08
N THR A 73 6.54 7.51 -15.45
CA THR A 73 6.83 8.70 -14.65
C THR A 73 6.06 9.89 -15.22
N ASP A 74 5.32 10.62 -14.39
CA ASP A 74 4.62 11.84 -14.80
C ASP A 74 5.59 13.03 -14.96
N SER A 75 5.12 14.14 -15.53
CA SER A 75 5.94 15.34 -15.74
C SER A 75 6.48 15.97 -14.45
N ALA A 76 5.91 15.62 -13.29
CA ALA A 76 6.35 16.09 -11.98
C ALA A 76 7.34 15.11 -11.30
N GLY A 77 7.76 14.05 -11.99
CA GLY A 77 8.70 13.05 -11.48
C GLY A 77 8.09 12.04 -10.50
N ASN A 78 6.76 11.87 -10.51
CA ASN A 78 6.11 10.81 -9.75
C ASN A 78 6.05 9.54 -10.58
N VAL A 79 6.41 8.42 -9.95
CA VAL A 79 6.17 7.08 -10.48
C VAL A 79 4.70 6.76 -10.31
N ILE A 80 4.03 6.45 -11.40
CA ILE A 80 2.63 6.05 -11.45
C ILE A 80 2.57 4.59 -11.88
N THR A 81 1.98 3.74 -11.05
CA THR A 81 1.61 2.38 -11.45
C THR A 81 0.10 2.32 -11.57
N VAL A 82 -0.39 1.74 -12.64
CA VAL A 82 -1.81 1.41 -12.80
C VAL A 82 -1.92 -0.08 -13.11
N THR A 83 -2.74 -0.79 -12.36
CA THR A 83 -2.99 -2.23 -12.53
C THR A 83 -4.51 -2.47 -12.61
N LYS A 84 -4.95 -3.29 -13.54
CA LYS A 84 -6.31 -3.77 -13.70
C LYS A 84 -6.45 -5.12 -13.01
N THR A 85 -7.48 -5.25 -12.18
CA THR A 85 -7.84 -6.47 -11.48
C THR A 85 -9.19 -6.97 -11.98
N GLU A 86 -9.68 -8.09 -11.45
CA GLU A 86 -11.02 -8.61 -11.77
C GLU A 86 -12.15 -7.69 -11.31
N VAL A 87 -11.90 -6.84 -10.30
CA VAL A 87 -12.91 -5.99 -9.67
C VAL A 87 -12.78 -4.51 -10.01
N GLY A 88 -11.68 -4.10 -10.65
CA GLY A 88 -11.47 -2.70 -11.03
C GLY A 88 -10.04 -2.36 -11.38
N TYR A 89 -9.58 -1.20 -10.92
CA TYR A 89 -8.24 -0.68 -11.17
C TYR A 89 -7.61 -0.18 -9.87
N VAL A 90 -6.32 -0.43 -9.72
CA VAL A 90 -5.49 0.14 -8.67
C VAL A 90 -4.53 1.13 -9.30
N LYS A 91 -4.41 2.32 -8.71
CA LYS A 91 -3.43 3.33 -9.09
C LYS A 91 -2.61 3.71 -7.88
N THR A 92 -1.30 3.65 -8.01
CA THR A 92 -0.37 4.24 -7.06
C THR A 92 0.34 5.43 -7.68
N LYS A 93 0.67 6.41 -6.85
CA LYS A 93 1.49 7.56 -7.22
C LYS A 93 2.52 7.78 -6.13
N GLN A 94 3.79 7.77 -6.48
CA GLN A 94 4.86 7.98 -5.52
C GLN A 94 5.97 8.83 -6.12
N LYS A 95 6.31 9.92 -5.44
CA LYS A 95 7.48 10.71 -5.81
C LYS A 95 8.74 9.90 -5.54
N ARG A 96 9.68 9.85 -6.50
CA ARG A 96 10.96 9.15 -6.31
C ARG A 96 11.67 9.65 -5.04
N GLY A 97 12.06 8.72 -4.17
CA GLY A 97 12.69 9.03 -2.87
C GLY A 97 11.73 9.44 -1.76
N SER A 98 10.42 9.48 -2.00
CA SER A 98 9.42 9.67 -0.94
C SER A 98 9.13 8.35 -0.24
N LEU A 99 9.09 8.37 1.09
CA LEU A 99 8.65 7.23 1.91
C LEU A 99 7.14 7.02 1.85
N PHE A 100 6.38 8.02 1.41
CA PHE A 100 4.93 7.96 1.32
C PHE A 100 4.45 8.06 -0.11
N GLY A 101 3.38 7.33 -0.40
CA GLY A 101 2.70 7.32 -1.69
C GLY A 101 1.19 7.46 -1.54
N GLU A 102 0.58 7.68 -2.70
CA GLU A 102 -0.82 7.93 -2.91
C GLU A 102 -1.47 6.67 -3.49
N TYR A 103 -2.54 6.15 -2.88
CA TYR A 103 -3.25 4.95 -3.32
C TYR A 103 -4.68 5.28 -3.73
N ARG A 104 -5.14 4.69 -4.83
CA ARG A 104 -6.54 4.71 -5.26
C ARG A 104 -6.97 3.36 -5.81
N CYS A 105 -8.15 2.93 -5.43
CA CYS A 105 -8.91 1.89 -6.14
C CYS A 105 -10.07 2.53 -6.89
N TYR A 106 -10.35 2.04 -8.09
CA TYR A 106 -11.50 2.42 -8.90
C TYR A 106 -12.31 1.19 -9.27
N PHE A 107 -13.63 1.33 -9.32
CA PHE A 107 -14.50 0.31 -9.92
C PHE A 107 -14.21 0.15 -11.41
N MET A 108 -14.73 -0.93 -12.02
CA MET A 108 -14.63 -1.16 -13.46
C MET A 108 -15.16 -0.02 -14.34
N ASN A 109 -16.13 0.76 -13.83
CA ASN A 109 -16.67 1.93 -14.53
C ASN A 109 -15.80 3.20 -14.39
N GLY A 110 -14.66 3.10 -13.70
CA GLY A 110 -13.70 4.16 -13.45
C GLY A 110 -14.00 5.01 -12.22
N ASN A 111 -15.17 4.91 -11.59
CA ASN A 111 -15.47 5.71 -10.39
C ASN A 111 -14.58 5.28 -9.23
N ILE A 112 -14.14 6.25 -8.42
CA ILE A 112 -13.36 5.97 -7.21
C ILE A 112 -14.12 5.03 -6.27
N GLN A 113 -13.42 4.01 -5.78
CA GLN A 113 -13.88 3.04 -4.79
C GLN A 113 -13.20 3.29 -3.45
N GLU A 114 -11.90 3.56 -3.45
CA GLU A 114 -11.12 3.78 -2.24
C GLU A 114 -9.98 4.75 -2.50
N SER A 115 -9.64 5.59 -1.53
CA SER A 115 -8.52 6.52 -1.61
C SER A 115 -7.82 6.65 -0.27
N GLY A 116 -6.49 6.71 -0.29
CA GLY A 116 -5.69 6.95 0.92
C GLY A 116 -4.21 7.16 0.63
N GLN A 117 -3.43 7.24 1.71
CA GLN A 117 -1.98 7.33 1.67
C GLN A 117 -1.37 6.04 2.24
N TYR A 118 -0.20 5.65 1.77
CA TYR A 118 0.56 4.52 2.30
C TYR A 118 2.01 4.90 2.57
N TYR A 119 2.61 4.24 3.56
CA TYR A 119 4.06 4.16 3.70
C TYR A 119 4.57 3.05 2.79
N TYR A 120 5.65 3.33 2.05
CA TYR A 120 6.18 2.47 1.01
C TYR A 120 6.24 0.98 1.42
N GLN A 121 5.55 0.14 0.63
CA GLN A 121 5.44 -1.32 0.76
C GLN A 121 4.98 -1.88 2.12
N SER A 122 4.41 -1.06 3.00
CA SER A 122 4.14 -1.54 4.36
C SER A 122 2.70 -1.30 4.79
N PHE A 123 2.35 -0.06 5.16
CA PHE A 123 1.08 0.21 5.83
C PHE A 123 0.32 1.41 5.27
N ASN A 124 -1.00 1.31 5.37
CA ASN A 124 -1.94 2.40 5.10
C ASN A 124 -1.87 3.46 6.20
N CYS A 125 -1.80 4.74 5.85
CA CYS A 125 -1.69 5.88 6.78
C CYS A 125 -2.64 7.04 6.43
N GLY A 126 -2.77 7.98 7.37
CA GLY A 126 -3.69 9.10 7.26
C GLY A 126 -5.15 8.67 7.18
N ILE A 127 -5.93 9.46 6.45
CA ILE A 127 -7.36 9.25 6.28
C ILE A 127 -7.63 8.39 5.05
N TRP A 128 -8.28 7.25 5.25
CA TRP A 128 -8.76 6.37 4.19
C TRP A 128 -10.25 6.52 3.98
N ARG A 129 -10.67 6.62 2.72
CA ARG A 129 -12.06 6.85 2.33
C ARG A 129 -12.53 5.76 1.39
N GLU A 130 -13.71 5.23 1.67
CA GLU A 130 -14.41 4.22 0.86
C GLU A 130 -15.68 4.84 0.26
N TYR A 131 -15.93 4.58 -1.02
CA TYR A 131 -17.04 5.15 -1.78
C TYR A 131 -17.90 4.06 -2.42
N ASP A 132 -19.17 4.37 -2.64
CA ASP A 132 -20.05 3.50 -3.43
C ASP A 132 -19.80 3.67 -4.94
N MET A 133 -20.37 2.78 -5.75
CA MET A 133 -20.23 2.81 -7.21
C MET A 133 -20.68 4.12 -7.89
N LYS A 134 -21.42 4.98 -7.19
CA LYS A 134 -21.88 6.30 -7.67
C LYS A 134 -21.01 7.45 -7.17
N GLY A 135 -19.96 7.16 -6.38
CA GLY A 135 -19.00 8.10 -5.82
C GLY A 135 -19.37 8.68 -4.45
N TYR A 136 -20.40 8.17 -3.76
CA TYR A 136 -20.77 8.71 -2.45
C TYR A 136 -19.93 8.07 -1.35
N LEU A 137 -19.44 8.89 -0.42
CA LEU A 137 -18.62 8.42 0.69
C LEU A 137 -19.45 7.52 1.62
N ILE A 138 -18.98 6.28 1.82
CA ILE A 138 -19.56 5.26 2.70
C ILE A 138 -18.88 5.29 4.07
N LYS A 139 -17.55 5.42 4.08
CA LYS A 139 -16.74 5.28 5.29
C LYS A 139 -15.47 6.12 5.19
N GLU A 140 -15.10 6.70 6.32
CA GLU A 140 -13.82 7.37 6.53
C GLU A 140 -13.14 6.73 7.74
N THR A 141 -11.87 6.36 7.61
CA THR A 141 -11.08 5.72 8.68
C THR A 141 -9.78 6.49 8.86
N ASP A 142 -9.55 7.00 10.07
CA ASP A 142 -8.24 7.53 10.48
C ASP A 142 -7.33 6.35 10.85
N MET A 143 -6.46 5.96 9.91
CA MET A 143 -5.54 4.84 10.07
C MET A 143 -4.48 5.11 11.13
N ASP A 144 -4.21 6.39 11.44
CA ASP A 144 -3.24 6.80 12.44
C ASP A 144 -3.84 6.85 13.85
N LYS A 145 -5.18 6.78 13.97
CA LYS A 145 -5.91 6.85 15.25
C LYS A 145 -5.36 5.91 16.33
N PRO A 146 -5.07 4.61 16.06
CA PRO A 146 -4.54 3.71 17.08
C PRO A 146 -3.11 4.07 17.54
N TYR A 147 -2.37 4.83 16.72
CA TYR A 147 -0.95 5.10 16.89
C TYR A 147 -0.68 6.53 17.40
N LYS A 148 -1.70 7.29 17.80
CA LYS A 148 -1.57 8.71 18.16
C LYS A 148 -0.59 8.96 19.32
N ASN A 149 -0.55 8.08 20.33
CA ASN A 149 0.29 8.27 21.51
C ASN A 149 1.78 8.03 21.22
N TYR A 150 2.10 7.08 20.34
CA TYR A 150 3.42 6.87 19.76
C TYR A 150 3.36 7.05 18.24
N SER A 151 3.28 8.30 17.81
CA SER A 151 3.06 8.67 16.42
C SER A 151 4.25 8.35 15.51
N TRP A 152 4.05 8.49 14.20
CA TRP A 152 5.12 8.42 13.21
C TRP A 152 6.32 9.31 13.55
N GLN A 153 6.11 10.51 14.09
CA GLN A 153 7.20 11.40 14.49
C GLN A 153 8.08 10.77 15.59
N LYS A 154 7.49 10.05 16.55
CA LYS A 154 8.24 9.34 17.58
C LYS A 154 8.98 8.12 17.02
N VAL A 155 8.42 7.48 15.99
CA VAL A 155 9.12 6.44 15.22
C VAL A 155 10.34 7.03 14.50
N LEU A 156 10.20 8.18 13.84
CA LEU A 156 11.32 8.89 13.21
C LEU A 156 12.41 9.25 14.22
N ASP A 157 12.04 9.72 15.41
CA ASP A 157 13.00 10.01 16.46
C ASP A 157 13.75 8.75 16.93
N PHE A 158 13.05 7.62 17.04
CA PHE A 158 13.66 6.33 17.36
C PHE A 158 14.65 5.89 16.28
N VAL A 159 14.25 5.95 15.01
CA VAL A 159 15.07 5.62 13.83
C VAL A 159 16.33 6.48 13.81
N LYS A 160 16.19 7.79 13.99
CA LYS A 160 17.29 8.76 14.02
C LYS A 160 18.27 8.46 15.17
N LYS A 161 17.77 8.22 16.39
CA LYS A 161 18.61 7.90 17.56
C LYS A 161 19.43 6.62 17.38
N ARG A 162 18.93 5.67 16.61
CA ARG A 162 19.62 4.39 16.32
C ARG A 162 20.39 4.40 15.00
N ASN A 163 20.44 5.54 14.30
CA ASN A 163 21.09 5.69 13.00
C ASN A 163 20.63 4.62 11.99
N ILE A 164 19.33 4.37 11.95
CA ILE A 164 18.69 3.44 11.02
C ILE A 164 18.43 4.19 9.72
N ASP A 165 18.91 3.65 8.60
CA ASP A 165 18.61 4.20 7.27
C ASP A 165 17.25 3.69 6.79
N LEU A 166 16.31 4.61 6.56
CA LEU A 166 14.96 4.32 6.06
C LEU A 166 14.92 3.93 4.58
N TYR A 167 16.01 4.19 3.85
CA TYR A 167 16.13 3.90 2.42
C TYR A 167 16.93 2.62 2.14
N ASP A 168 17.52 1.99 3.15
CA ASP A 168 18.11 0.65 3.01
C ASP A 168 16.99 -0.36 2.74
N GLU A 169 17.16 -1.18 1.70
CA GLU A 169 16.18 -2.20 1.28
C GLU A 169 15.88 -3.26 2.35
N ARG A 170 16.77 -3.40 3.35
CA ARG A 170 16.62 -4.31 4.50
C ARG A 170 16.02 -3.61 5.71
N THR A 171 15.64 -2.34 5.60
CA THR A 171 14.86 -1.62 6.60
C THR A 171 13.38 -1.72 6.24
N ASN A 172 12.59 -2.23 7.18
CA ASN A 172 11.14 -2.24 7.09
C ASN A 172 10.52 -1.63 8.34
N ILE A 173 9.52 -0.79 8.16
CA ILE A 173 8.70 -0.25 9.24
C ILE A 173 7.26 -0.59 8.95
N ASP A 174 6.64 -1.34 9.84
CA ASP A 174 5.26 -1.77 9.75
C ASP A 174 4.50 -1.46 11.04
N ARG A 175 3.18 -1.54 10.97
CA ARG A 175 2.29 -1.35 12.10
C ARG A 175 1.07 -2.25 12.00
N TYR A 176 0.65 -2.77 13.15
CA TYR A 176 -0.49 -3.68 13.22
C TYR A 176 -1.15 -3.61 14.59
N ILE A 177 -2.38 -4.12 14.69
CA ILE A 177 -3.04 -4.40 15.96
C ILE A 177 -2.78 -5.88 16.27
N ASN A 178 -2.16 -6.18 17.41
CA ASN A 178 -1.88 -7.57 17.79
C ASN A 178 -3.14 -8.29 18.31
N GLU A 179 -3.01 -9.58 18.62
CA GLU A 179 -4.12 -10.44 19.11
C GLU A 179 -4.74 -9.94 20.43
N SER A 180 -3.97 -9.19 21.24
CA SER A 180 -4.45 -8.56 22.47
C SER A 180 -5.04 -7.16 22.24
N ASN A 181 -5.34 -6.80 20.99
CA ASN A 181 -5.87 -5.50 20.58
C ASN A 181 -4.95 -4.31 20.93
N ILE A 182 -3.63 -4.54 20.92
CA ILE A 182 -2.61 -3.51 21.17
C ILE A 182 -2.06 -3.03 19.82
N PRO A 183 -2.12 -1.72 19.54
CA PRO A 183 -1.45 -1.16 18.37
C PRO A 183 0.07 -1.20 18.56
N CYS A 184 0.79 -1.73 17.57
CA CYS A 184 2.22 -1.95 17.62
C CYS A 184 2.90 -1.32 16.41
N TRP A 185 4.08 -0.73 16.63
CA TRP A 185 5.06 -0.48 15.56
C TRP A 185 6.07 -1.61 15.54
N LYS A 186 6.40 -2.11 14.36
CA LYS A 186 7.49 -3.06 14.12
C LYS A 186 8.51 -2.40 13.21
N ILE A 187 9.73 -2.27 13.72
CA ILE A 187 10.85 -1.65 13.00
C ILE A 187 11.91 -2.73 12.89
N SER A 188 12.23 -3.17 11.68
CA SER A 188 13.32 -4.11 11.40
C SER A 188 14.34 -3.47 10.49
N TRP A 189 15.63 -3.72 10.71
CA TRP A 189 16.70 -3.15 9.91
C TRP A 189 17.95 -4.03 9.96
N PHE A 190 18.79 -3.94 8.94
CA PHE A 190 20.10 -4.56 8.97
C PHE A 190 21.08 -3.67 9.75
N ASN A 191 21.71 -4.22 10.79
CA ASN A 191 22.73 -3.51 11.54
C ASN A 191 24.12 -3.89 11.01
N ALA A 192 24.71 -3.03 10.19
CA ALA A 192 26.02 -3.24 9.60
C ALA A 192 27.17 -3.40 10.63
N ARG A 193 27.02 -2.85 11.85
CA ARG A 193 28.07 -2.95 12.89
C ARG A 193 28.19 -4.35 13.48
N ILE A 194 27.08 -5.07 13.56
CA ILE A 194 27.03 -6.44 14.10
C ILE A 194 26.68 -7.48 13.04
N THR A 195 26.58 -7.05 11.78
CA THR A 195 26.27 -7.87 10.59
C THR A 195 25.02 -8.74 10.76
N LEU A 196 24.03 -8.27 11.51
CA LEU A 196 22.82 -9.03 11.84
C LEU A 196 21.56 -8.16 11.69
N PRO A 197 20.45 -8.74 11.20
CA PRO A 197 19.17 -8.07 11.19
C PRO A 197 18.64 -7.92 12.63
N ARG A 198 18.12 -6.73 12.94
CA ARG A 198 17.47 -6.42 14.21
C ARG A 198 16.01 -6.11 13.99
N TYR A 199 15.23 -6.27 15.05
CA TYR A 199 13.88 -5.75 15.08
C TYR A 199 13.52 -5.22 16.47
N THR A 200 12.61 -4.26 16.49
CA THR A 200 12.00 -3.73 17.70
C THR A 200 10.50 -3.65 17.49
N ILE A 201 9.73 -4.13 18.48
CA ILE A 201 8.28 -3.97 18.56
C ILE A 201 7.98 -2.99 19.69
N ILE A 202 7.20 -1.95 19.39
CA ILE A 202 6.86 -0.86 20.32
C ILE A 202 5.34 -0.82 20.50
N ASP A 203 4.87 -0.82 21.75
CA ASP A 203 3.47 -0.55 22.09
C ASP A 203 3.14 0.90 21.75
N ALA A 204 2.27 1.14 20.77
CA ALA A 204 1.97 2.47 20.29
C ALA A 204 1.12 3.31 21.26
N ARG A 205 0.57 2.71 22.32
CA ARG A 205 -0.22 3.42 23.34
C ARG A 205 0.66 4.19 24.31
N ASN A 206 1.89 3.72 24.55
CA ASN A 206 2.75 4.24 25.61
C ASN A 206 4.25 4.32 25.23
N GLY A 207 4.66 3.77 24.08
CA GLY A 207 6.05 3.78 23.62
C GLY A 207 6.97 2.75 24.28
N ARG A 208 6.42 1.84 25.09
CA ARG A 208 7.21 0.77 25.71
C ARG A 208 7.67 -0.22 24.64
N ILE A 209 8.94 -0.59 24.71
CA ILE A 209 9.50 -1.67 23.89
C ILE A 209 8.93 -2.98 24.43
N ILE A 210 8.18 -3.69 23.59
CA ILE A 210 7.67 -5.03 23.87
C ILE A 210 8.78 -6.06 23.57
N THR A 211 9.52 -5.84 22.48
CA THR A 211 10.60 -6.73 22.05
C THR A 211 11.69 -5.90 21.39
N ASP A 212 12.96 -6.20 21.69
CA ASP A 212 14.12 -5.68 20.97
C ASP A 212 15.11 -6.84 20.83
N GLY A 213 15.44 -7.23 19.61
CA GLY A 213 16.20 -8.46 19.39
C GLY A 213 16.83 -8.56 18.01
N ILE A 214 17.50 -9.70 17.80
CA ILE A 214 18.07 -10.12 16.53
C ILE A 214 17.03 -10.95 15.79
N SER A 215 16.76 -10.60 14.54
CA SER A 215 15.87 -11.37 13.67
C SER A 215 16.62 -12.59 13.14
N HIS A 216 16.58 -13.71 13.87
CA HIS A 216 17.07 -14.97 13.33
C HIS A 216 16.17 -15.32 12.14
N GLY A 217 16.77 -15.43 10.95
CA GLY A 217 16.11 -15.21 9.66
C GLY A 217 14.71 -15.80 9.53
N MET A 218 13.82 -15.03 8.89
CA MET A 218 12.79 -15.62 8.05
C MET A 218 13.55 -16.42 6.98
N LYS A 219 13.63 -17.74 7.18
CA LYS A 219 13.98 -18.69 6.12
C LYS A 219 12.89 -18.68 5.07
#